data_AF-A0A957P3T9-F1
#
_entry.id   AF-A0A957P3T9-F1
#
_cell.length_a   1.000
_cell.length_b   1.000
_cell.length_c   1.000
_cell.angle_alpha   90.00
_cell.angle_beta   90.00
_cell.angle_gamma   90.00
#
_symmetry.space_group_name_H-M   'P 1'
#
loop_
_entity.id
_entity.type
_entity.pdbx_description
1 polymer ?
#
loop_
_entity_poly.entity_id
_entity_poly.type
_entity_poly.pdbx_seq_one_letter_code
_entity_poly.pdbx_strand_id
1 'polypeptide(L)'
;CGLVASPKLETTVLPFILRGVSLVGCDSGNTPMPLRQAIWQKLATEWKVDALEQIVTERTLAELDPEIDRILAGGQTGRVVVNLG
;
A
#
# COMPACT_ATOMS: atom_id res chain seq x y z
N CYS A 1 3.13 9.52 -5.41
CA CYS A 1 3.13 9.78 -3.96
C CYS A 1 1.71 9.70 -3.38
N GLY A 2 1.44 8.72 -2.51
CA GLY A 2 0.21 8.67 -1.70
C GLY A 2 0.51 9.16 -0.28
N LEU A 3 0.25 10.43 0.01
CA LEU A 3 0.36 10.99 1.36
C LEU A 3 -1.03 10.88 2.01
N VAL A 4 -1.25 9.81 2.78
CA VAL A 4 -2.59 9.48 3.32
C VAL A 4 -2.91 10.29 4.58
N ALA A 5 -1.92 10.54 5.46
CA ALA A 5 -2.15 11.17 6.77
C ALA A 5 -1.54 12.57 6.90
N SER A 6 -0.24 12.74 6.69
CA SER A 6 0.45 14.05 6.81
C SER A 6 1.85 13.99 6.21
N PRO A 7 2.37 15.09 5.64
CA PRO A 7 3.78 15.20 5.26
C PRO A 7 4.71 15.47 6.45
N LYS A 8 4.17 15.83 7.64
CA LYS A 8 4.98 16.17 8.82
C LYS A 8 5.53 14.90 9.47
N LEU A 9 6.84 14.88 9.71
CA LEU A 9 7.52 13.87 10.50
C LEU A 9 8.19 14.52 11.71
N GLU A 10 7.68 14.26 12.91
CA GLU A 10 8.30 14.72 14.16
C GLU A 10 9.35 13.69 14.61
N THR A 11 10.64 14.04 14.49
CA THR A 11 11.75 13.13 14.79
C THR A 11 13.03 13.91 15.16
N THR A 12 14.11 13.19 15.51
CA THR A 12 15.45 13.76 15.78
C THR A 12 16.53 13.00 15.00
N VAL A 13 17.74 13.56 14.90
CA VAL A 13 18.88 12.89 14.22
C VAL A 13 19.50 11.74 15.02
N LEU A 14 19.18 11.62 16.32
CA LEU A 14 19.85 10.70 17.24
C LEU A 14 19.71 9.21 16.89
N PRO A 15 18.55 8.68 16.44
CA PRO A 15 18.42 7.27 16.05
C PRO A 15 19.33 6.90 14.87
N PHE A 16 19.53 7.84 13.94
CA PHE A 16 20.34 7.63 12.73
C PHE A 16 21.82 7.58 13.07
N ILE A 17 22.33 8.55 13.84
CA ILE A 17 23.78 8.63 14.14
C ILE A 17 24.23 7.66 15.24
N LEU A 18 23.39 7.36 16.23
CA LEU A 18 23.79 6.50 17.37
C LEU A 18 23.49 5.01 17.13
N ARG A 19 22.53 4.69 16.27
CA ARG A 19 22.07 3.31 16.05
C ARG A 19 22.05 2.88 14.58
N GLY A 20 22.45 3.75 13.65
CA GLY A 20 22.50 3.42 12.23
C GLY A 20 21.12 3.10 11.61
N VAL A 21 20.04 3.64 12.18
CA VAL A 21 18.68 3.47 11.64
C VAL A 21 18.57 4.22 10.31
N SER A 22 17.83 3.67 9.34
CA SER A 22 17.59 4.28 8.02
C SER A 22 16.11 4.61 7.83
N LEU A 23 15.83 5.77 7.22
CA LEU A 23 14.50 6.14 6.73
C LEU A 23 14.49 6.00 5.21
N VAL A 24 13.76 5.01 4.68
CA VAL A 24 13.73 4.69 3.25
C VAL A 24 12.43 5.20 2.63
N GLY A 25 12.54 6.10 1.66
CA GLY A 25 11.38 6.57 0.88
C GLY A 25 10.98 5.54 -0.18
N CYS A 26 9.70 5.17 -0.21
CA CYS A 26 9.14 4.25 -1.21
C CYS A 26 8.12 4.98 -2.09
N ASP A 27 8.29 4.97 -3.41
CA ASP A 27 7.31 5.46 -4.40
C ASP A 27 6.99 4.38 -5.43
N SER A 28 5.70 4.18 -5.69
CA SER A 28 5.18 3.20 -6.65
C SER A 28 4.73 3.83 -7.98
N GLY A 29 4.56 5.16 -8.02
CA GLY A 29 4.00 5.87 -9.16
C GLY A 29 4.94 5.84 -10.37
N ASN A 30 6.20 6.20 -10.16
CA ASN A 30 7.19 6.32 -11.24
C ASN A 30 8.22 5.19 -11.26
N THR A 31 7.93 4.04 -10.63
CA THR A 31 8.86 2.90 -10.60
C THR A 31 9.20 2.42 -12.01
N PRO A 32 10.50 2.34 -12.39
CA PRO A 32 10.92 1.84 -13.70
C PRO A 32 10.37 0.45 -13.99
N MET A 33 9.98 0.19 -15.24
CA MET A 33 9.35 -1.07 -15.63
C MET A 33 10.18 -2.32 -15.27
N PRO A 34 11.51 -2.36 -15.48
CA PRO A 34 12.30 -3.54 -15.12
C PRO A 34 12.22 -3.87 -13.62
N LEU A 35 12.28 -2.85 -12.75
CA LEU A 35 12.15 -3.03 -11.31
C LEU A 35 10.73 -3.47 -10.93
N ARG A 36 9.70 -2.86 -11.56
CA ARG A 36 8.31 -3.24 -11.36
C ARG A 36 8.07 -4.72 -11.66
N GLN A 37 8.59 -5.21 -12.80
CA GLN A 37 8.47 -6.62 -13.19
C GLN A 37 9.18 -7.56 -12.21
N ALA A 38 10.40 -7.20 -11.79
CA ALA A 38 11.14 -7.99 -10.81
C ALA A 38 10.38 -8.12 -9.46
N ILE A 39 9.78 -7.03 -8.99
CA ILE A 39 8.97 -7.03 -7.76
C ILE A 39 7.70 -7.87 -7.94
N TRP A 40 6.97 -7.71 -9.06
CA TRP A 40 5.78 -8.52 -9.33
C TRP A 40 6.09 -10.01 -9.44
N GLN A 41 7.21 -10.38 -10.05
CA GLN A 41 7.64 -11.78 -10.09
C GLN A 41 7.84 -12.35 -8.69
N LYS A 42 8.45 -11.58 -7.78
CA LYS A 42 8.61 -12.00 -6.38
C LYS A 42 7.28 -12.12 -5.66
N LEU A 43 6.38 -11.15 -5.83
CA LEU A 43 5.02 -11.20 -5.25
C LEU A 43 4.20 -12.40 -5.75
N ALA A 44 4.45 -12.87 -6.98
CA ALA A 44 3.81 -14.05 -7.53
C ALA A 44 4.45 -15.38 -7.07
N THR A 45 5.68 -15.34 -6.52
CA THR A 45 6.44 -16.54 -6.15
C THR A 45 6.94 -16.49 -4.71
N GLU A 46 8.19 -16.07 -4.50
CA GLU A 46 8.93 -16.10 -3.23
C GLU A 46 8.22 -15.31 -2.11
N TRP A 47 7.54 -14.23 -2.46
CA TRP A 47 6.82 -13.34 -1.55
C TRP A 47 5.31 -13.46 -1.69
N LYS A 48 4.81 -14.57 -2.26
CA LYS A 48 3.38 -14.80 -2.36
C LYS A 48 2.79 -14.86 -0.95
N VAL A 49 1.83 -13.97 -0.70
CA VAL A 49 1.10 -13.93 0.57
C VAL A 49 0.02 -15.00 0.52
N ASP A 50 -0.01 -15.86 1.54
CA ASP A 50 -1.06 -16.85 1.69
C ASP A 50 -2.39 -16.20 2.11
N ALA A 51 -3.50 -16.85 1.78
CA ALA A 51 -4.84 -16.47 2.22
C ALA A 51 -5.25 -15.02 1.90
N LEU A 52 -4.82 -14.50 0.74
CA LEU A 52 -5.23 -13.17 0.25
C LEU A 52 -6.76 -13.02 0.19
N GLU A 53 -7.47 -14.12 -0.06
CA GLU A 53 -8.93 -14.14 -0.09
C GLU A 53 -9.56 -13.72 1.25
N GLN A 54 -8.85 -13.89 2.37
CA GLN A 54 -9.35 -13.50 3.70
C GLN A 54 -9.33 -11.99 3.94
N ILE A 55 -8.51 -11.25 3.18
CA ILE A 55 -8.42 -9.79 3.30
C ILE A 55 -9.18 -9.07 2.18
N VAL A 56 -9.78 -9.80 1.25
CA VAL A 56 -10.51 -9.24 0.12
C VAL A 56 -11.98 -9.05 0.47
N THR A 57 -12.51 -7.88 0.13
CA THR A 57 -13.96 -7.62 0.06
C THR A 57 -14.29 -7.29 -1.39
N GLU A 58 -15.06 -8.15 -2.03
CA GLU A 58 -15.48 -7.92 -3.41
C GLU A 58 -16.67 -6.94 -3.45
N ARG A 59 -16.63 -6.01 -4.39
CA ARG A 59 -17.66 -5.00 -4.63
C ARG A 59 -17.90 -4.82 -6.12
N THR A 60 -19.10 -4.46 -6.48
CA THR A 60 -19.44 -4.02 -7.84
C THR A 60 -19.08 -2.54 -8.01
N LEU A 61 -19.02 -2.09 -9.26
CA LEU A 61 -18.79 -0.66 -9.56
C LEU A 61 -19.85 0.26 -8.91
N ALA A 62 -21.09 -0.21 -8.77
CA ALA A 62 -22.19 0.55 -8.17
C ALA A 62 -22.04 0.76 -6.65
N GLU A 63 -21.23 -0.06 -5.98
CA GLU A 63 -20.97 0.03 -4.54
C GLU A 63 -19.72 0.86 -4.22
N LEU A 64 -19.11 1.52 -5.21
CA LEU A 64 -17.81 2.15 -5.04
C LEU A 64 -17.86 3.44 -4.19
N ASP A 65 -18.88 4.28 -4.37
CA ASP A 65 -19.01 5.55 -3.64
C ASP A 65 -18.91 5.39 -2.10
N PRO A 66 -19.71 4.51 -1.46
CA PRO A 66 -19.60 4.33 -0.01
C PRO A 66 -18.25 3.74 0.45
N GLU A 67 -17.57 2.94 -0.39
CA GLU A 67 -16.23 2.43 -0.08
C GLU A 67 -15.15 3.51 -0.20
N ILE A 68 -15.31 4.47 -1.13
CA ILE A 68 -14.44 5.67 -1.22
C ILE A 68 -14.58 6.54 0.03
N ASP A 69 -15.81 6.80 0.48
CA ASP A 69 -16.01 7.56 1.71
C ASP A 69 -15.38 6.85 2.92
N ARG A 70 -15.52 5.53 2.98
CA ARG A 70 -14.96 4.68 4.04
C ARG A 70 -13.43 4.70 4.06
N ILE A 71 -12.74 4.62 2.92
CA ILE A 71 -11.27 4.66 2.89
C ILE A 71 -10.75 6.04 3.29
N LEU A 72 -11.41 7.12 2.87
CA LEU A 72 -11.02 8.50 3.22
C LEU A 72 -11.21 8.78 4.71
N ALA A 73 -12.23 8.20 5.34
CA ALA A 73 -12.44 8.26 6.78
C ALA A 73 -11.49 7.34 7.59
N GLY A 74 -10.63 6.56 6.93
CA GLY A 74 -9.72 5.60 7.58
C GLY A 74 -10.41 4.36 8.15
N GLY A 75 -11.66 4.08 7.74
CA GLY A 75 -12.49 2.98 8.27
C GLY A 75 -12.39 1.67 7.49
N GLN A 76 -11.48 1.58 6.51
CA GLN A 76 -11.29 0.40 5.68
C GLN A 76 -10.19 -0.51 6.22
N THR A 77 -10.46 -1.81 6.26
CA THR A 77 -9.49 -2.87 6.59
C THR A 77 -9.44 -3.87 5.44
N GLY A 78 -8.25 -4.39 5.13
CA GLY A 78 -8.07 -5.31 4.00
C GLY A 78 -8.06 -4.58 2.65
N ARG A 79 -8.63 -5.21 1.62
CA ARG A 79 -8.59 -4.74 0.23
C ARG A 79 -9.95 -4.90 -0.43
N VAL A 80 -10.52 -3.80 -0.93
CA VAL A 80 -11.68 -3.87 -1.81
C VAL A 80 -11.23 -4.20 -3.24
N VAL A 81 -11.82 -5.24 -3.82
CA VAL A 81 -11.64 -5.63 -5.22
C VAL A 81 -12.93 -5.31 -5.96
N VAL A 82 -12.82 -4.47 -7.00
CA VAL A 82 -13.97 -4.08 -7.81
C VAL A 82 -14.15 -5.07 -8.95
N ASN A 83 -15.24 -5.82 -8.93
CA ASN A 83 -15.68 -6.69 -10.02
C ASN A 83 -16.44 -5.86 -11.06
N LEU A 84 -16.02 -5.95 -12.32
CA LEU A 84 -16.57 -5.19 -13.44
C LEU A 84 -17.55 -5.99 -14.31
N GLY A 85 -17.80 -7.27 -14.00
CA GLY A 85 -18.63 -8.18 -14.81
C GLY A 85 -17.81 -9.02 -15.78
#